data_AF-A0A523SIR5-F1
#
_entry.id   AF-A0A523SIR5-F1
#
_cell.length_a   1.000
_cell.length_b   1.000
_cell.length_c   1.000
_cell.angle_alpha   90.00
_cell.angle_beta   90.00
_cell.angle_gamma   90.00
#
_symmetry.space_group_name_H-M   'P 1'
#
loop_
_entity.id
_entity.type
_entity.pdbx_description
1 polymer ?
#
loop_
_entity_poly.entity_id
_entity_poly.type
_entity_poly.pdbx_seq_one_letter_code
_entity_poly.pdbx_strand_id
1 'polypeptide(L)' 'MVEESISSEQVSPYWFIDLDWYKQNNRSFLALAQHCLCPKCRERLQEAGISAADLLTTIKDCCSKTPDFITGKFPILE' A
#
# COMPACT_ATOMS: atom_id res chain seq x y z
N MET A 1 -34.04 -14.40 -21.59
CA MET A 1 -32.92 -14.79 -20.72
C MET A 1 -31.73 -13.97 -21.21
N VAL A 2 -31.33 -12.94 -20.47
CA VAL A 2 -30.26 -12.03 -20.88
C VAL A 2 -29.06 -12.39 -20.01
N GLU A 3 -28.09 -13.09 -20.61
CA GLU A 3 -26.79 -13.35 -19.99
C GLU A 3 -26.04 -12.02 -19.95
N GLU A 4 -26.03 -11.39 -18.78
CA GLU A 4 -25.17 -10.24 -18.50
C GLU A 4 -23.77 -10.79 -18.16
N SER A 5 -22.93 -10.89 -19.19
CA SER A 5 -21.51 -11.15 -19.05
C SER A 5 -20.86 -9.95 -18.38
N ILE A 6 -20.59 -10.06 -17.09
CA ILE A 6 -19.73 -9.14 -16.34
C ILE A 6 -18.34 -9.25 -16.95
N SER A 7 -18.06 -8.42 -17.96
CA SER A 7 -16.71 -8.14 -18.42
C SER A 7 -15.98 -7.50 -17.26
N SER A 8 -15.13 -8.28 -16.59
CA SER A 8 -14.16 -7.78 -15.63
C SER A 8 -13.20 -6.84 -16.36
N GLU A 9 -13.61 -5.58 -16.53
CA GLU A 9 -12.73 -4.49 -16.93
C GLU A 9 -11.54 -4.50 -15.98
N GLN A 10 -10.40 -4.94 -16.49
CA GLN A 10 -9.14 -4.91 -15.77
C GLN A 10 -8.86 -3.44 -15.49
N VAL A 11 -9.19 -2.99 -14.28
CA VAL A 11 -8.94 -1.63 -13.82
C VAL A 11 -7.43 -1.40 -13.88
N SER A 12 -6.99 -0.80 -14.98
CA SER A 12 -5.60 -0.44 -15.16
C SER A 12 -5.31 0.67 -14.15
N PRO A 13 -4.33 0.49 -13.25
CA PRO A 13 -4.06 1.49 -12.22
C PRO A 13 -3.61 2.78 -12.90
N TYR A 14 -4.32 3.89 -12.62
CA TYR A 14 -3.95 5.21 -13.14
C TYR A 14 -2.55 5.66 -12.70
N TRP A 15 -2.05 5.08 -11.60
CA TRP A 15 -0.75 5.40 -11.01
C TRP A 15 -0.12 4.13 -10.45
N PHE A 16 1.20 3.96 -10.59
CA PHE A 16 1.96 2.88 -9.96
C PHE A 16 3.11 3.46 -9.15
N ILE A 17 3.55 2.70 -8.15
CA ILE A 17 4.70 3.08 -7.31
C ILE A 17 5.94 2.44 -7.94
N ASP A 18 6.86 3.26 -8.44
CA ASP A 18 8.14 2.80 -8.98
C ASP A 18 9.13 2.50 -7.82
N LEU A 19 9.31 1.23 -7.50
CA LEU A 19 10.22 0.77 -6.46
C LEU A 19 11.71 0.93 -6.84
N ASP A 20 12.03 0.92 -8.14
CA ASP A 20 13.40 1.10 -8.62
C ASP A 20 13.84 2.55 -8.53
N TRP A 21 12.93 3.50 -8.75
CA TRP A 21 13.20 4.92 -8.50
C TRP A 21 13.64 5.16 -7.04
N TYR A 22 12.99 4.52 -6.06
CA TYR A 22 13.41 4.63 -4.65
C TYR A 22 14.84 4.15 -4.44
N LYS A 23 15.19 2.96 -4.95
CA LYS A 23 16.53 2.39 -4.83
C LYS A 23 17.59 3.29 -5.47
N GLN A 24 17.33 3.77 -6.68
CA GLN A 24 18.25 4.63 -7.44
C GLN A 24 18.53 5.96 -6.73
N ASN A 25 17.54 6.47 -5.99
CA ASN A 25 17.65 7.74 -5.25
C ASN A 25 18.10 7.54 -3.79
N ASN A 26 18.63 6.37 -3.45
CA ASN A 26 19.08 6.02 -2.10
C ASN A 26 17.97 6.19 -1.03
N ARG A 27 16.72 5.93 -1.43
CA ARG A 27 15.53 5.95 -0.57
C ARG A 27 14.98 4.54 -0.40
N SER A 28 14.32 4.31 0.75
CA SER A 28 13.68 3.03 1.03
C SER A 28 12.16 3.17 1.00
N PHE A 29 11.52 2.52 0.02
CA PHE A 29 10.07 2.40 -0.02
C PHE A 29 9.54 1.70 1.24
N LEU A 30 10.25 0.68 1.73
CA LEU A 30 9.88 -0.03 2.95
C LEU A 30 9.83 0.91 4.16
N ALA A 31 10.82 1.79 4.30
CA ALA A 31 10.84 2.76 5.39
C ALA A 31 9.63 3.71 5.30
N LEU A 32 9.32 4.23 4.10
CA LEU A 32 8.13 5.07 3.89
C LEU A 32 6.84 4.32 4.23
N ALA A 33 6.66 3.13 3.67
CA ALA A 33 5.43 2.37 3.81
C ALA A 33 5.22 1.83 5.23
N GLN A 34 6.29 1.61 6.00
CA GLN A 34 6.20 1.28 7.44
C GLN A 34 5.56 2.39 8.27
N HIS A 35 5.79 3.66 7.92
CA HIS A 35 5.11 4.79 8.58
C HIS A 35 3.62 4.83 8.29
N CYS A 36 3.18 4.18 7.21
CA CYS A 36 1.77 4.10 6.84
C CYS A 36 1.01 2.95 7.53
N LEU A 37 1.70 2.07 8.26
CA LEU A 37 1.05 0.95 8.92
C LEU A 37 0.22 1.41 10.12
N CYS A 38 -0.94 0.80 10.31
CA CYS A 38 -1.68 0.95 11.56
C CYS A 38 -0.88 0.33 12.74
N PRO A 39 -1.13 0.74 13.99
CA PRO A 39 -0.37 0.25 15.15
C PRO A 39 -0.26 -1.28 15.21
N LYS A 40 -1.38 -1.98 14.95
CA LYS A 40 -1.46 -3.45 14.93
C LYS A 40 -0.54 -4.07 13.88
N CYS A 41 -0.52 -3.53 12.66
CA CYS A 41 0.34 -4.04 11.60
C CYS A 41 1.80 -3.65 11.83
N ARG A 42 2.05 -2.47 12.41
CA ARG A 42 3.40 -2.00 12.73
C ARG A 42 4.08 -2.90 13.75
N GLU A 43 3.38 -3.32 14.80
CA GLU A 43 3.92 -4.27 15.79
C GLU A 43 4.20 -5.65 15.17
N ARG A 44 3.26 -6.18 14.38
CA ARG A 44 3.41 -7.49 13.71
C ARG A 44 4.55 -7.54 12.70
N LEU A 45 4.86 -6.41 12.09
CA LEU A 45 5.78 -6.30 10.96
C LEU A 45 7.15 -5.72 11.35
N GLN A 46 7.37 -5.37 12.61
CA GLN A 46 8.65 -4.80 13.06
C GLN A 46 9.79 -5.81 13.09
N GLU A 47 9.47 -7.10 13.20
CA GLU A 47 10.44 -8.18 13.42
C GLU A 47 10.73 -9.02 12.17
N ALA A 48 9.91 -8.89 11.13
CA ALA A 48 10.05 -9.66 9.90
C ALA A 48 10.75 -8.82 8.81
N GLY A 49 11.74 -9.39 8.14
CA GLY A 49 12.31 -8.80 6.92
C GLY A 49 11.29 -8.87 5.77
N ILE A 50 10.36 -7.93 5.75
CA ILE A 50 9.17 -7.98 4.87
C ILE A 50 9.49 -7.39 3.51
N SER A 51 8.97 -8.02 2.45
CA SER A 51 9.07 -7.51 1.10
C SER A 51 8.12 -6.32 0.88
N ALA A 52 8.42 -5.45 -0.08
CA ALA A 52 7.54 -4.35 -0.45
C ALA A 52 6.12 -4.84 -0.86
N ALA A 53 6.03 -6.02 -1.48
CA ALA A 53 4.77 -6.61 -1.94
C ALA A 53 3.89 -7.08 -0.77
N ASP A 54 4.49 -7.70 0.25
CA ASP A 54 3.78 -8.14 1.46
C ASP A 54 3.26 -6.94 2.26
N LEU A 55 4.06 -5.87 2.31
CA LEU A 55 3.70 -4.65 3.01
C LEU A 55 2.54 -3.93 2.32
N LEU A 56 2.57 -3.84 0.98
CA LEU A 56 1.45 -3.33 0.18
C LEU A 56 0.17 -4.17 0.36
N THR A 57 0.30 -5.49 0.36
CA THR A 57 -0.84 -6.40 0.58
C THR A 57 -1.43 -6.20 1.98
N THR A 58 -0.59 -6.04 3.00
CA THR A 58 -1.05 -5.79 4.37
C THR A 58 -1.73 -4.43 4.51
N ILE A 59 -1.19 -3.40 3.84
CA ILE A 59 -1.83 -2.09 3.78
C ILE A 59 -3.21 -2.22 3.12
N LYS A 60 -3.30 -2.89 1.97
CA LYS A 60 -4.55 -3.05 1.24
C LYS A 60 -5.59 -3.87 2.00
N ASP A 61 -5.18 -4.94 2.68
CA ASP A 61 -6.12 -5.85 3.34
C ASP A 61 -6.47 -5.46 4.78
N CYS A 62 -5.59 -4.75 5.49
CA CYS A 62 -5.84 -4.39 6.89
C CYS A 62 -5.88 -2.88 7.09
N CYS A 63 -4.79 -2.19 6.75
CA CYS A 63 -4.65 -0.78 7.16
C CYS A 63 -5.69 0.09 6.43
N SER A 64 -5.96 -0.15 5.15
CA SER A 64 -6.98 0.55 4.35
C SER A 64 -8.40 0.47 4.94
N LYS A 65 -8.69 -0.57 5.73
CA LYS A 65 -10.00 -0.83 6.32
C LYS A 65 -10.17 -0.16 7.68
N THR A 66 -9.11 0.42 8.25
CA THR A 66 -9.22 1.17 9.52
C THR A 66 -9.92 2.51 9.28
N PRO A 67 -10.91 2.90 10.11
CA PRO A 67 -11.40 4.28 10.08
C PRO A 67 -10.23 5.22 10.35
N ASP A 68 -10.18 6.35 9.64
CA ASP A 68 -9.04 7.29 9.69
C ASP A 68 -7.73 6.70 9.11
N PHE A 69 -7.77 5.72 8.19
CA PHE A 69 -6.53 5.22 7.58
C PHE A 69 -5.78 6.28 6.77
N ILE A 70 -6.50 7.14 6.05
CA ILE A 70 -5.92 8.32 5.39
C ILE A 70 -6.23 9.50 6.29
N THR A 71 -5.28 9.88 7.16
CA THR A 71 -5.38 11.11 7.96
C THR A 71 -4.59 12.24 7.31
N GLY A 72 -4.93 13.50 7.63
CA GLY A 72 -4.11 14.65 7.23
C GLY A 72 -2.69 14.68 7.83
N LYS A 73 -2.32 13.68 8.65
CA LYS A 73 -0.95 13.49 9.16
C LYS A 73 -0.10 12.61 8.25
N PHE A 74 -0.70 11.96 7.25
CA PHE A 74 0.06 11.31 6.20
C PHE A 74 0.73 12.36 5.33
N PRO A 75 1.92 12.07 4.78
CA PRO A 75 2.67 13.03 3.98
C PRO A 75 2.01 13.21 2.62
N ILE A 76 0.87 13.89 2.58
CA ILE A 76 0.43 14.64 1.41
C ILE A 76 1.10 16.00 1.57
N LEU A 77 2.40 16.06 1.25
CA LEU A 77 3.10 17.31 1.06
C LEU A 77 2.88 17.70 -0.40
N GLU A 78 2.06 18.73 -0.61
CA GLU A 78 2.05 19.52 -1.86
C GLU A 78 3.40 20.23 -2.07
#